data_AF-A0A4R1YKT0-F1
#
_entry.id   AF-A0A4R1YKT0-F1
#
_cell.length_a   1.000
_cell.length_b   1.000
_cell.length_c   1.000
_cell.angle_alpha   90.00
_cell.angle_beta   90.00
_cell.angle_gamma   90.00
#
_symmetry.space_group_name_H-M   'P 1'
#
loop_
_entity.id
_entity.type
_entity.pdbx_description
1 polymer ?
#
loop_
_entity_poly.entity_id
_entity_poly.type
_entity_poly.pdbx_seq_one_letter_code
_entity_poly.pdbx_strand_id
1 'polypeptide(L)'
;MAAKTEDRNVLVCVPLMASQIEDARGMSRALAEFPTIAWNYADRIHALLSGDASGEAVGQELAQLVHGLRIDAERAHVAALGLRPMVEAAKIVDPKGQEGERPQ
;
A
#
# COMPACT_ATOMS: atom_id res chain seq x y z
N MET A 1 -0.03 -33.68 18.83
CA MET A 1 0.68 -32.41 19.11
C MET A 1 1.05 -31.80 17.78
N ALA A 2 0.42 -30.70 17.38
CA ALA A 2 0.83 -29.98 16.19
C ALA A 2 2.23 -29.41 16.45
N ALA A 3 3.18 -29.69 15.56
CA ALA A 3 4.51 -29.12 15.63
C ALA A 3 4.39 -27.60 15.63
N LYS A 4 4.96 -26.94 16.63
CA LYS A 4 5.21 -25.50 16.57
C LYS A 4 6.14 -25.29 15.38
N THR A 5 5.62 -24.73 14.29
CA THR A 5 6.46 -24.22 13.21
C THR A 5 7.30 -23.12 13.84
N GLU A 6 8.58 -23.37 14.07
CA GLU A 6 9.51 -22.32 14.49
C GLU A 6 9.47 -21.21 13.45
N ASP A 7 9.37 -19.95 13.90
CA ASP A 7 9.49 -18.79 13.03
C ASP A 7 10.86 -18.85 12.34
N ARG A 8 10.85 -19.11 11.03
CA ARG A 8 12.05 -19.21 10.20
C ARG A 8 12.16 -17.97 9.32
N ASN A 9 13.38 -17.46 9.19
CA ASN A 9 13.69 -16.43 8.21
C ASN A 9 13.57 -17.01 6.80
N VAL A 10 12.80 -16.34 5.94
CA VAL A 10 12.65 -16.69 4.52
C VAL A 10 13.10 -15.52 3.65
N LEU A 11 13.65 -15.82 2.48
CA LEU A 11 13.98 -14.83 1.46
C LEU A 11 12.84 -14.75 0.45
N VAL A 12 12.27 -13.57 0.27
CA VAL A 12 11.25 -13.32 -0.77
C VAL A 12 11.92 -12.59 -1.93
N CYS A 13 12.02 -13.25 -3.07
CA CYS A 13 12.63 -12.71 -4.28
C CYS A 13 11.56 -12.41 -5.33
N VAL A 14 11.45 -11.16 -5.76
CA VAL A 14 10.56 -10.73 -6.85
C VAL A 14 11.40 -10.59 -8.13
N PRO A 15 11.33 -11.54 -9.08
CA PRO A 15 12.09 -11.43 -10.33
C PRO A 15 11.46 -10.35 -11.22
N LEU A 16 12.25 -9.35 -11.60
CA LEU A 16 11.84 -8.28 -12.50
C LEU A 16 12.74 -8.25 -13.74
N MET A 17 12.18 -7.91 -14.90
CA MET A 17 12.99 -7.49 -16.04
C MET A 17 13.62 -6.13 -15.75
N ALA A 18 14.80 -5.86 -16.31
CA ALA A 18 15.48 -4.58 -16.13
C ALA A 18 14.60 -3.38 -16.51
N SER A 19 13.77 -3.52 -17.55
CA SER A 19 12.81 -2.51 -18.00
C SER A 19 11.70 -2.20 -16.99
N GLN A 20 11.44 -3.09 -16.02
CA GLN A 20 10.35 -2.96 -15.04
C GLN A 20 10.81 -2.34 -13.71
N ILE A 21 12.12 -2.16 -13.51
CA ILE A 21 12.67 -1.80 -12.19
C ILE A 21 12.20 -0.42 -11.74
N GLU A 22 12.31 0.60 -12.60
CA GLU A 22 11.95 1.97 -12.20
C GLU A 22 10.43 2.13 -12.02
N ASP A 23 9.63 1.47 -12.87
CA ASP A 23 8.17 1.45 -12.73
C ASP A 23 7.75 0.78 -11.42
N ALA A 24 8.31 -0.40 -11.11
CA ALA A 24 8.04 -1.12 -9.87
C ALA A 24 8.46 -0.30 -8.63
N ARG A 25 9.59 0.42 -8.72
CA ARG A 25 10.05 1.33 -7.66
C ARG A 25 9.08 2.49 -7.46
N GLY A 26 8.61 3.11 -8.55
CA GLY A 26 7.62 4.19 -8.50
C GLY A 26 6.31 3.74 -7.85
N MET A 27 5.78 2.59 -8.28
CA MET A 27 4.56 2.01 -7.69
C MET A 27 4.75 1.65 -6.21
N SER A 28 5.92 1.12 -5.84
CA SER A 28 6.21 0.75 -4.45
C SER A 28 6.29 1.97 -3.53
N ARG A 29 6.89 3.08 -4.01
CA ARG A 29 6.92 4.35 -3.27
C ARG A 29 5.53 4.92 -3.09
N ALA A 30 4.72 4.95 -4.15
CA ALA A 30 3.34 5.44 -4.09
C ALA A 30 2.51 4.68 -3.03
N LEU A 31 2.66 3.36 -2.96
CA LEU A 31 2.00 2.55 -1.93
C LEU A 31 2.53 2.81 -0.52
N ALA A 32 3.85 2.97 -0.37
CA ALA A 32 4.47 3.22 0.93
C ALA A 32 4.07 4.58 1.52
N GLU A 33 3.88 5.58 0.68
CA GLU A 33 3.50 6.95 1.09
C GLU A 33 2.00 7.10 1.38
N PHE A 34 1.16 6.28 0.76
CA PHE A 34 -0.29 6.42 0.83
C PHE A 34 -0.87 6.43 2.27
N PRO A 35 -0.44 5.56 3.22
CA PRO A 35 -0.94 5.62 4.60
C PRO A 35 -0.75 6.99 5.25
N THR A 36 0.42 7.61 5.07
CA THR A 36 0.72 8.94 5.58
C THR A 36 -0.17 10.01 4.92
N ILE A 37 -0.35 9.92 3.60
CA ILE A 37 -1.24 10.82 2.86
C ILE A 37 -2.68 10.70 3.39
N ALA A 38 -3.18 9.48 3.55
CA ALA A 38 -4.52 9.22 4.07
C ALA A 38 -4.71 9.75 5.50
N TRP A 39 -3.69 9.60 6.36
CA TRP A 39 -3.70 10.16 7.71
C TRP A 39 -3.79 11.69 7.70
N ASN A 40 -3.01 12.35 6.84
CA ASN A 40 -3.07 13.81 6.70
C ASN A 40 -4.45 14.29 6.26
N TYR A 41 -5.12 13.57 5.36
CA TYR A 41 -6.51 13.88 5.00
C TYR A 41 -7.46 13.69 6.19
N ALA A 42 -7.33 12.57 6.93
CA ALA A 42 -8.15 12.30 8.10
C ALA A 42 -8.00 13.38 9.17
N ASP A 43 -6.77 13.81 9.47
CA ASP A 43 -6.48 14.86 10.45
C ASP A 43 -7.10 16.20 10.05
N ARG A 44 -6.99 16.58 8.77
CA ARG A 44 -7.60 17.82 8.27
C ARG A 44 -9.12 17.78 8.27
N ILE A 45 -9.72 16.66 7.88
CA ILE A 45 -11.17 16.45 7.94
C ILE A 45 -11.64 16.52 9.40
N HIS A 46 -10.93 15.86 10.32
CA HIS A 46 -11.25 15.91 11.74
C HIS A 46 -11.16 17.34 12.30
N ALA A 47 -10.12 18.10 11.94
CA ALA A 47 -9.96 19.49 12.36
C ALA A 47 -11.12 20.38 11.87
N LEU A 48 -11.60 20.17 10.63
CA LEU A 48 -12.74 20.90 10.10
C LEU A 48 -14.05 20.56 10.81
N LEU A 49 -14.27 19.27 11.11
CA LEU A 49 -15.52 18.81 11.74
C LEU A 49 -15.58 19.08 13.25
N SER A 50 -14.42 19.18 13.90
CA SER A 50 -14.32 19.44 15.34
C SER A 50 -14.29 20.94 15.68
N GLY A 51 -14.14 21.81 14.68
CA GLY A 51 -14.16 23.24 14.87
C GLY A 51 -15.58 23.80 14.96
N ASP A 52 -15.73 24.95 15.61
CA ASP A 52 -17.01 25.69 15.67
C ASP A 52 -17.38 26.37 14.33
N ALA A 53 -16.50 26.29 13.33
CA ALA A 53 -16.72 26.85 12.01
C ALA A 53 -17.76 26.02 11.24
N SER A 54 -18.85 26.68 10.85
CA SER A 54 -19.88 26.10 9.99
C SER A 54 -20.22 27.05 8.85
N GLY A 55 -20.65 26.50 7.72
CA GLY A 55 -21.03 27.27 6.55
C GLY A 55 -20.51 26.67 5.24
N GLU A 56 -20.87 27.33 4.14
CA GLU A 56 -20.58 26.86 2.78
C GLU A 56 -19.09 26.66 2.51
N ALA A 57 -18.23 27.54 3.05
CA ALA A 57 -16.77 27.44 2.88
C ALA A 57 -16.20 26.15 3.50
N VAL A 58 -16.69 25.75 4.68
CA VAL A 58 -16.29 24.48 5.33
C VAL A 58 -16.76 23.29 4.51
N GLY A 59 -17.97 23.35 3.97
CA GLY A 59 -18.49 22.32 3.06
C GLY A 59 -17.67 22.18 1.78
N GLN A 60 -17.22 23.29 1.20
CA GLN A 60 -16.34 23.30 0.02
C GLN A 60 -14.96 22.72 0.33
N GLU A 61 -14.34 23.09 1.45
CA GLU A 61 -13.05 22.54 1.86
C GLU A 61 -13.15 21.03 2.14
N LEU A 62 -14.21 20.60 2.84
CA LEU A 62 -14.46 19.18 3.09
C LEU A 62 -14.61 18.40 1.77
N ALA A 63 -15.35 18.93 0.81
CA ALA A 63 -15.52 18.31 -0.50
C ALA A 63 -14.17 18.19 -1.24
N GLN A 64 -13.32 19.22 -1.17
CA GLN A 64 -11.98 19.19 -1.76
C GLN A 64 -11.08 18.14 -1.11
N LEU A 65 -11.11 18.02 0.22
CA LEU A 65 -10.35 17.02 0.96
C LEU A 65 -10.78 15.60 0.62
N VAL A 66 -12.09 15.34 0.62
CA VAL A 66 -12.64 14.02 0.28
C VAL A 66 -12.31 13.66 -1.17
N HIS A 67 -12.41 14.63 -2.09
CA HIS A 67 -12.05 14.42 -3.49
C HIS A 67 -10.55 14.11 -3.67
N GLY A 68 -9.67 14.85 -2.99
CA GLY A 68 -8.23 14.61 -3.00
C GLY A 68 -7.88 13.23 -2.45
N LEU A 69 -8.43 12.86 -1.29
CA LEU A 69 -8.26 11.53 -0.72
C LEU A 69 -8.69 10.42 -1.69
N ARG A 70 -9.80 10.61 -2.40
CA ARG A 70 -10.27 9.64 -3.40
C ARG A 70 -9.26 9.48 -4.54
N ILE A 71 -8.74 10.57 -5.08
CA ILE A 71 -7.74 10.53 -6.15
C ILE A 71 -6.47 9.79 -5.71
N ASP A 72 -5.96 10.10 -4.52
CA ASP A 72 -4.73 9.45 -4.05
C ASP A 72 -4.98 7.97 -3.68
N ALA A 73 -6.16 7.63 -3.20
CA ALA A 73 -6.57 6.24 -2.99
C ALA A 73 -6.67 5.47 -4.31
N GLU A 74 -7.22 6.08 -5.36
CA GLU A 74 -7.27 5.49 -6.71
C GLU A 74 -5.86 5.26 -7.26
N ARG A 75 -4.95 6.22 -7.10
CA ARG A 75 -3.53 6.07 -7.50
C ARG A 75 -2.83 4.93 -6.76
N ALA A 76 -3.00 4.86 -5.45
CA ALA A 76 -2.46 3.78 -4.64
C ALA A 76 -3.05 2.42 -5.06
N HIS A 77 -4.35 2.36 -5.35
CA HIS A 77 -5.00 1.15 -5.83
C HIS A 77 -4.45 0.68 -7.18
N VAL A 78 -4.28 1.59 -8.14
CA VAL A 78 -3.67 1.28 -9.44
C VAL A 78 -2.23 0.79 -9.27
N ALA A 79 -1.44 1.41 -8.39
CA ALA A 79 -0.09 0.94 -8.07
C ALA A 79 -0.09 -0.48 -7.46
N ALA A 80 -1.03 -0.79 -6.56
CA ALA A 80 -1.21 -2.14 -6.02
C ALA A 80 -1.53 -3.16 -7.12
N LEU A 81 -2.46 -2.83 -8.01
CA LEU A 81 -2.81 -3.71 -9.13
C LEU A 81 -1.63 -3.93 -10.07
N GLY A 82 -0.81 -2.90 -10.33
CA GLY A 82 0.38 -3.01 -11.17
C GLY A 82 1.50 -3.87 -10.55
N LEU A 83 1.66 -3.84 -9.23
CA LEU A 83 2.66 -4.65 -8.51
C LEU A 83 2.20 -6.09 -8.26
N ARG A 84 0.89 -6.33 -8.21
CA ARG A 84 0.32 -7.64 -7.85
C ARG A 84 0.89 -8.80 -8.67
N PRO A 85 0.99 -8.75 -10.02
CA PRO A 85 1.57 -9.86 -10.80
C PRO A 85 3.03 -10.15 -10.43
N MET A 86 3.80 -9.10 -10.08
CA MET A 86 5.20 -9.24 -9.68
C MET A 86 5.30 -9.96 -8.32
N VAL A 87 4.46 -9.56 -7.36
CA VAL A 87 4.40 -10.20 -6.03
C VAL A 87 3.89 -11.64 -6.13
N GLU A 88 2.90 -11.92 -6.97
CA GLU A 88 2.40 -13.28 -7.20
C GLU A 88 3.44 -14.18 -7.91
N ALA A 89 4.37 -13.58 -8.67
CA ALA A 89 5.52 -14.26 -9.26
C ALA A 89 6.70 -14.40 -8.28
N ALA A 90 6.59 -13.86 -7.06
CA ALA A 90 7.66 -13.95 -6.08
C ALA A 90 8.00 -15.41 -5.74
N LYS A 91 9.29 -15.66 -5.57
CA LYS A 91 9.82 -16.92 -5.08
C LYS A 91 10.17 -16.78 -3.61
N ILE A 92 9.69 -17.71 -2.79
CA ILE A 92 10.01 -17.77 -1.36
C ILE A 92 11.04 -18.88 -1.19
N VAL A 93 12.24 -18.50 -0.75
CA VAL A 93 13.37 -19.41 -0.56
C VAL A 93 13.69 -19.47 0.93
N ASP A 94 13.59 -20.65 1.54
CA ASP A 94 14.21 -20.89 2.84
C ASP A 94 15.75 -20.91 2.64
N PRO A 95 16.55 -20.15 3.41
CA PRO A 95 18.01 -20.20 3.35
C PRO A 95 18.61 -21.60 3.56
N LYS A 96 17.83 -22.58 4.05
CA LYS A 96 18.18 -24.02 4.11
C LYS A 96 17.83 -24.82 2.85
N GLY A 97 17.35 -24.19 1.78
CA GLY A 97 17.07 -24.81 0.48
C GLY A 97 15.71 -25.53 0.39
N GLN A 98 14.81 -25.32 1.34
CA GLN A 98 13.42 -25.79 1.22
C GLN A 98 12.62 -24.76 0.42
N GLU A 99 12.22 -25.11 -0.80
CA GLU A 99 11.24 -24.32 -1.54
C GLU A 99 9.89 -24.44 -0.81
N GLY A 100 9.38 -23.31 -0.32
CA GLY A 100 8.05 -23.29 0.26
C GLY A 100 7.01 -23.48 -0.84
N GLU A 101 6.22 -24.55 -0.76
CA GLU A 101 5.05 -24.71 -1.63
C GLU A 101 4.10 -23.53 -1.40
N ARG A 102 3.57 -22.96 -2.49
CA ARG A 102 2.56 -21.90 -2.41
C ARG A 102 1.35 -22.46 -1.65
N PRO A 103 0.77 -21.72 -0.68
CA PRO A 103 -0.52 -22.11 -0.14
C PRO A 103 -1.54 -22.11 -1.28
N GLN A 104 -2.21 -23.26 -1.46
CA GLN A 104 -3.30 -23.46 -2.43
C GLN A 104 -4.51 -22.58 -2.08
#